data_AF-A0A3B9HDP3-F1
#
_entry.id   AF-A0A3B9HDP3-F1
#
_cell.length_a   1.000
_cell.length_b   1.000
_cell.length_c   1.000
_cell.angle_alpha   90.00
_cell.angle_beta   90.00
_cell.angle_gamma   90.00
#
_symmetry.space_group_name_H-M   'P 1'
#
loop_
_entity.id
_entity.type
_entity.pdbx_description
1 polymer ?
#
loop_
_entity_poly.entity_id
_entity_poly.type
_entity_poly.pdbx_seq_one_letter_code
_entity_poly.pdbx_strand_id
1 'polypeptide(L)'
;GGIDLPLLPTRHEVFLLKRDLNILPTHPGGGDMTNLTYFRPEGKDLTLVGNGNHEEVVDPNSYNPRYTLSYAQEVWERLANRIPDIDKAELFTGYSGLYTTTPDLHPIIDNVDGISGLYLCTGFSGHGFK
;
A
#
# COMPACT_ATOMS: atom_id res chain seq x y z
N GLY A 1 -29.13 -11.54 10.50
CA GLY A 1 -28.05 -11.83 11.45
C GLY A 1 -26.78 -11.96 10.65
N GLY A 2 -25.80 -11.11 10.92
CA GLY A 2 -24.46 -11.19 10.36
C GLY A 2 -23.45 -11.30 11.48
N ILE A 3 -22.20 -11.63 11.16
CA ILE A 3 -21.09 -11.57 12.10
C ILE A 3 -20.58 -10.13 12.06
N ASP A 4 -20.65 -9.42 13.18
CA ASP A 4 -20.06 -8.08 13.29
C ASP A 4 -18.56 -8.22 13.57
N LEU A 5 -17.75 -7.73 12.63
CA LEU A 5 -16.29 -7.66 12.77
C LEU A 5 -15.88 -6.19 12.76
N PRO A 6 -14.92 -5.77 13.60
CA PRO A 6 -14.44 -4.39 13.64
C PRO A 6 -13.48 -4.10 12.47
N LEU A 7 -13.91 -4.36 11.24
CA LEU A 7 -13.11 -4.17 10.04
C LEU A 7 -13.40 -2.81 9.43
N LEU A 8 -12.35 -2.03 9.23
CA LEU A 8 -12.44 -0.76 8.50
C LEU A 8 -11.87 -0.94 7.08
N PRO A 9 -12.65 -0.62 6.03
CA PRO A 9 -12.16 -0.58 4.66
C PRO A 9 -11.25 0.64 4.48
N THR A 10 -9.97 0.36 4.35
CA THR A 10 -8.92 1.37 4.22
C THR A 10 -8.42 1.42 2.79
N ARG A 11 -8.47 2.61 2.20
CA ARG A 11 -7.95 2.91 0.87
C ARG A 11 -6.45 3.18 0.93
N HIS A 12 -5.76 2.57 -0.03
CA HIS A 12 -4.33 2.72 -0.18
C HIS A 12 -3.95 2.92 -1.64
N GLU A 13 -3.00 3.82 -1.87
CA GLU A 13 -2.54 4.21 -3.21
C GLU A 13 -1.11 3.73 -3.44
N VAL A 14 -0.80 3.33 -4.66
CA VAL A 14 0.57 3.11 -5.11
C VAL A 14 0.76 3.68 -6.50
N PHE A 15 2.00 4.05 -6.82
CA PHE A 15 2.40 4.44 -8.16
C PHE A 15 3.69 3.74 -8.55
N LEU A 16 3.93 3.70 -9.86
CA LEU A 16 5.13 3.14 -10.45
C LEU A 16 5.90 4.24 -11.16
N LEU A 17 7.19 4.28 -10.85
CA LEU A 17 8.16 5.11 -11.53
C LEU A 17 8.95 4.25 -12.51
N LYS A 18 9.14 4.74 -13.72
CA LYS A 18 10.01 4.14 -14.72
C LYS A 18 11.39 4.77 -14.65
N ARG A 19 12.41 3.96 -14.35
CA ARG A 19 13.81 4.39 -14.20
C ARG A 19 14.52 4.36 -15.55
N ASP A 20 15.40 5.32 -15.79
CA ASP A 20 16.47 5.16 -16.77
C ASP A 20 17.55 4.26 -16.17
N LEU A 21 17.74 3.07 -16.75
CA LEU A 21 18.71 2.09 -16.26
C LEU A 21 20.17 2.51 -16.43
N ASN A 22 20.45 3.55 -17.24
CA ASN A 22 21.80 4.12 -17.32
C ASN A 22 22.10 5.04 -16.13
N ILE A 23 21.06 5.56 -15.47
CA ILE A 23 21.17 6.45 -14.31
C ILE A 23 21.00 5.65 -13.01
N LEU A 24 19.91 4.88 -12.90
CA LEU A 24 19.59 4.06 -11.74
C LEU A 24 19.31 2.60 -12.16
N PRO A 25 20.36 1.77 -12.35
CA PRO A 25 20.21 0.40 -12.81
C PRO A 25 19.39 -0.48 -11.84
N THR A 26 19.57 -0.28 -10.52
CA THR A 26 18.89 -1.06 -9.48
C THR A 26 18.85 -0.32 -8.14
N HIS A 27 17.97 -0.76 -7.25
CA HIS A 27 17.91 -0.34 -5.84
C HIS A 27 17.27 -1.47 -5.01
N PRO A 28 17.49 -1.55 -3.69
CA PRO A 28 16.81 -2.53 -2.85
C PRO A 28 15.32 -2.20 -2.68
N GLY A 29 14.52 -3.17 -2.25
CA GLY A 29 13.22 -2.89 -1.64
C GLY A 29 13.39 -2.48 -0.17
N GLY A 30 12.51 -1.63 0.34
CA GLY A 30 12.57 -1.20 1.73
C GLY A 30 11.34 -0.42 2.19
N GLY A 31 11.12 -0.43 3.50
CA GLY A 31 10.30 0.55 4.20
C GLY A 31 11.21 1.60 4.85
N ASP A 32 10.92 2.87 4.59
CA ASP A 32 11.59 4.01 5.19
C ASP A 32 10.62 4.72 6.13
N MET A 33 10.76 4.45 7.43
CA MET A 33 9.92 5.05 8.46
C MET A 33 10.27 6.51 8.75
N THR A 34 11.44 6.99 8.31
CA THR A 34 11.85 8.39 8.47
C THR A 34 11.19 9.27 7.41
N ASN A 35 11.17 8.80 6.16
CA ASN A 35 10.50 9.48 5.04
C ASN A 35 9.05 9.00 4.84
N LEU A 36 8.60 8.03 5.64
CA LEU A 36 7.26 7.46 5.61
C LEU A 36 6.88 6.95 4.21
N THR A 37 7.76 6.16 3.61
CA THR A 37 7.55 5.54 2.29
C THR A 37 7.90 4.06 2.33
N TYR A 38 7.36 3.28 1.40
CA TYR A 38 7.92 1.98 1.06
C TYR A 38 8.08 1.89 -0.46
N PHE A 39 9.07 1.12 -0.87
CA PHE A 39 9.40 0.99 -2.28
C PHE A 39 10.02 -0.37 -2.57
N ARG A 40 9.90 -0.83 -3.82
CA ARG A 40 10.65 -1.99 -4.30
C ARG A 40 10.78 -1.96 -5.82
N PRO A 41 11.81 -2.62 -6.38
CA PRO A 41 11.83 -2.90 -7.81
C PRO A 41 10.56 -3.66 -8.24
N GLU A 42 10.07 -3.31 -9.41
CA GLU A 42 8.97 -4.01 -10.09
C GLU A 42 9.42 -4.28 -11.53
N GLY A 43 9.47 -5.55 -11.94
CA GLY A 43 10.02 -5.93 -13.23
C GLY A 43 11.47 -5.45 -13.44
N LYS A 44 11.79 -5.00 -14.65
CA LYS A 44 13.16 -4.64 -15.07
C LYS A 44 13.53 -3.21 -14.69
N ASP A 45 12.67 -2.25 -15.00
CA ASP A 45 12.95 -0.81 -14.95
C ASP A 45 11.92 -0.02 -14.13
N LEU A 46 10.96 -0.69 -13.48
CA LEU A 46 9.99 0.00 -12.64
C LEU A 46 10.40 -0.04 -11.15
N THR A 47 9.86 0.93 -10.44
CA THR A 47 9.90 1.03 -8.98
C THR A 47 8.47 1.26 -8.51
N LEU A 48 7.92 0.30 -7.75
CA LEU A 48 6.65 0.49 -7.07
C LEU A 48 6.90 1.29 -5.79
N VAL A 49 6.08 2.32 -5.57
CA VAL A 49 6.18 3.23 -4.43
C VAL A 49 4.81 3.37 -3.78
N GLY A 50 4.79 3.30 -2.45
CA GLY A 50 3.63 3.64 -1.65
C GLY A 50 4.01 4.39 -0.38
N ASN A 51 3.01 4.95 0.27
CA ASN A 51 3.13 5.75 1.47
C ASN A 51 3.12 4.87 2.73
N GLY A 52 3.80 5.31 3.77
CA GLY A 52 3.86 4.66 5.09
C GLY A 52 3.06 5.35 6.20
N ASN A 53 2.28 6.40 5.93
CA ASN A 53 1.57 7.16 6.98
C ASN A 53 0.09 7.47 6.74
N HIS A 54 -0.36 7.68 5.49
CA HIS A 54 -1.70 8.16 5.21
C HIS A 54 -2.56 7.02 4.69
N GLU A 55 -3.56 6.69 5.49
CA GLU A 55 -4.57 5.69 5.21
C GLU A 55 -5.94 6.35 5.37
N GLU A 56 -6.81 6.14 4.40
CA GLU A 56 -8.13 6.76 4.36
C GLU A 56 -9.20 5.68 4.56
N VAL A 57 -10.01 5.79 5.62
CA VAL A 57 -11.19 4.94 5.77
C VAL A 57 -12.29 5.45 4.83
N VAL A 58 -12.77 4.59 3.94
CA VAL A 58 -13.71 4.96 2.87
C VAL A 58 -14.92 4.03 2.84
N ASP A 59 -16.00 4.42 2.16
CA ASP A 59 -17.06 3.46 1.83
C ASP A 59 -16.59 2.51 0.72
N PRO A 60 -16.58 1.19 0.95
CA PRO A 60 -16.09 0.22 -0.03
C PRO A 60 -16.93 0.16 -1.31
N ASN A 61 -18.16 0.70 -1.30
CA ASN A 61 -19.04 0.72 -2.47
C ASN A 61 -18.87 1.98 -3.33
N SER A 62 -18.13 3.00 -2.86
CA SER A 62 -18.08 4.31 -3.52
C SER A 62 -16.68 4.97 -3.55
N TYR A 63 -15.63 4.25 -3.17
CA TYR A 63 -14.26 4.79 -3.17
C TYR A 63 -13.69 5.06 -4.58
N ASN A 64 -12.71 5.97 -4.66
CA ASN A 64 -11.97 6.24 -5.90
C ASN A 64 -10.87 5.17 -6.12
N PRO A 65 -10.95 4.33 -7.18
CA PRO A 65 -9.98 3.27 -7.47
C PRO A 65 -8.70 3.78 -8.17
N ARG A 66 -8.59 5.09 -8.41
CA ARG A 66 -7.39 5.70 -8.99
C ARG A 66 -6.50 6.28 -7.90
N TYR A 67 -5.21 6.28 -8.21
CA TYR A 67 -4.26 7.13 -7.50
C TYR A 67 -4.43 8.60 -7.90
N THR A 68 -3.96 9.52 -7.07
CA THR A 68 -3.96 10.95 -7.33
C THR A 68 -2.55 11.47 -7.66
N LEU A 69 -2.46 12.50 -8.50
CA LEU A 69 -1.16 13.10 -8.84
C LEU A 69 -0.53 13.81 -7.64
N SER A 70 -1.36 14.41 -6.77
CA SER A 70 -0.90 15.02 -5.52
C SER A 70 -0.24 14.00 -4.59
N TYR A 71 -0.85 12.82 -4.45
CA TYR A 71 -0.27 11.70 -3.70
C TYR A 71 1.08 11.27 -4.29
N ALA A 72 1.12 11.02 -5.60
CA ALA A 72 2.34 10.57 -6.26
C ALA A 72 3.47 11.60 -6.11
N GLN A 73 3.16 12.90 -6.28
CA GLN A 73 4.12 13.98 -6.11
C GLN A 73 4.70 14.01 -4.67
N GLU A 74 3.84 14.06 -3.66
CA GLU A 74 4.28 14.16 -2.26
C GLU A 74 5.13 12.95 -1.82
N VAL A 75 4.71 11.74 -2.19
CA VAL A 75 5.42 10.51 -1.82
C VAL A 75 6.73 10.38 -2.59
N TRP A 76 6.77 10.80 -3.86
CA TRP A 76 7.99 10.76 -4.67
C TRP A 76 9.03 11.79 -4.18
N GLU A 77 8.61 12.99 -3.81
CA GLU A 77 9.49 13.99 -3.19
C GLU A 77 10.18 13.43 -1.93
N ARG A 78 9.45 12.66 -1.11
CA ARG A 78 10.01 11.97 0.07
C ARG A 78 10.95 10.82 -0.31
N LEU A 79 10.60 10.03 -1.32
CA LEU A 79 11.45 8.95 -1.84
C LEU A 79 12.79 9.47 -2.39
N ALA A 80 12.79 10.65 -3.02
CA ALA A 80 14.00 11.28 -3.57
C ALA A 80 15.05 11.60 -2.49
N ASN A 81 14.62 11.81 -1.23
CA ASN A 81 15.56 11.94 -0.10
C ASN A 81 16.25 10.62 0.27
N ARG A 82 15.75 9.48 -0.21
CA ARG A 82 16.23 8.14 0.14
C ARG A 82 16.99 7.44 -0.98
N ILE A 83 16.54 7.58 -2.23
CA ILE A 83 17.16 6.94 -3.40
C ILE A 83 17.74 8.03 -4.30
N PRO A 84 19.08 8.14 -4.42
CA PRO A 84 19.70 9.08 -5.34
C PRO A 84 19.21 8.89 -6.78
N ASP A 85 19.03 10.00 -7.49
CA ASP A 85 18.63 10.07 -8.90
C ASP A 85 17.25 9.49 -9.26
N ILE A 86 16.45 9.04 -8.27
CA ILE A 86 15.07 8.57 -8.51
C ILE A 86 14.14 9.71 -8.95
N ASP A 87 14.49 10.96 -8.66
CA ASP A 87 13.80 12.17 -9.12
C ASP A 87 13.84 12.34 -10.64
N LYS A 88 14.79 11.67 -11.32
CA LYS A 88 14.91 11.65 -12.79
C LYS A 88 14.05 10.57 -13.46
N ALA A 89 13.35 9.75 -12.69
CA ALA A 89 12.43 8.75 -13.22
C ALA A 89 11.19 9.41 -13.87
N GLU A 90 10.40 8.63 -14.59
CA GLU A 90 9.13 9.06 -15.16
C GLU A 90 7.96 8.43 -14.41
N LEU A 91 6.90 9.19 -14.14
CA LEU A 91 5.66 8.61 -13.63
C LEU A 91 5.04 7.71 -14.71
N PHE A 92 4.96 6.40 -14.43
CA PHE A 92 4.47 5.41 -15.39
C PHE A 92 2.97 5.16 -15.24
N THR A 93 2.53 4.79 -14.04
CA THR A 93 1.12 4.51 -13.72
C THR A 93 0.93 4.43 -12.22
N GLY A 94 -0.28 4.11 -11.77
CA GLY A 94 -0.60 3.81 -10.39
C GLY A 94 -2.01 3.28 -10.25
N TYR A 95 -2.35 2.85 -9.04
CA TYR A 95 -3.68 2.36 -8.69
C TYR A 95 -3.95 2.58 -7.21
N SER A 96 -5.22 2.53 -6.84
CA SER A 96 -5.62 2.42 -5.44
C SER A 96 -6.42 1.14 -5.22
N GLY A 97 -6.35 0.62 -4.00
CA GLY A 97 -7.07 -0.57 -3.58
C GLY A 97 -7.53 -0.44 -2.14
N LEU A 98 -8.37 -1.37 -1.71
CA LEU A 98 -8.80 -1.47 -0.33
C LEU A 98 -8.16 -2.68 0.34
N TYR A 99 -7.82 -2.53 1.62
CA TYR A 99 -7.69 -3.65 2.54
C TYR A 99 -8.52 -3.38 3.79
N THR A 100 -8.71 -4.43 4.58
CA THR A 100 -9.37 -4.32 5.87
C THR A 100 -8.34 -4.11 6.98
N THR A 101 -8.57 -3.11 7.82
CA THR A 101 -7.82 -2.86 9.06
C THR A 101 -8.64 -3.24 10.27
N THR A 102 -7.96 -3.69 11.33
CA THR A 102 -8.52 -3.91 12.68
C THR A 102 -8.03 -2.81 13.63
N PRO A 103 -8.71 -2.55 14.75
CA PRO A 103 -8.33 -1.47 15.67
C PRO A 103 -6.92 -1.60 16.27
N ASP A 104 -6.41 -2.83 16.37
CA ASP A 104 -5.09 -3.16 16.91
C ASP A 104 -4.08 -3.60 15.84
N LEU A 105 -4.48 -3.54 14.55
CA LEU A 105 -3.70 -3.93 13.38
C LEU A 105 -3.33 -5.43 13.30
N HIS A 106 -3.89 -6.29 14.16
CA HIS A 106 -3.69 -7.74 14.11
C HIS A 106 -4.78 -8.43 13.28
N PRO A 107 -4.46 -9.50 12.52
CA PRO A 107 -5.45 -10.25 11.78
C PRO A 107 -6.43 -10.98 12.72
N ILE A 108 -7.67 -11.14 12.26
CA ILE A 108 -8.67 -11.99 12.90
C ILE A 108 -8.54 -13.38 12.28
N ILE A 109 -8.03 -14.34 13.06
CA ILE A 109 -7.92 -15.75 12.68
C ILE A 109 -8.56 -16.58 13.80
N ASP A 110 -9.86 -16.86 13.67
CA ASP A 110 -10.61 -17.49 14.77
C ASP A 110 -11.86 -18.25 14.27
N ASN A 111 -12.43 -19.10 15.12
CA ASN A 111 -13.74 -19.71 14.90
C ASN A 111 -14.86 -18.70 15.15
N VAL A 112 -16.01 -18.92 14.51
CA VAL A 112 -17.21 -18.09 14.73
C VAL A 112 -18.11 -18.73 15.77
N ASP A 113 -18.37 -17.99 16.85
CA ASP A 113 -19.31 -18.42 17.88
C ASP A 113 -20.70 -18.70 17.30
N GLY A 114 -21.29 -19.84 17.68
CA GLY A 114 -22.62 -20.25 17.24
C GLY A 114 -22.70 -20.87 15.83
N ILE A 115 -21.59 -20.96 15.08
CA ILE A 115 -21.56 -21.60 13.75
C ILE A 115 -20.44 -22.64 13.70
N SER A 116 -20.80 -23.91 13.92
CA SER A 116 -19.83 -25.02 13.92
C SER A 116 -19.15 -25.16 12.56
N GLY A 117 -17.81 -25.22 12.56
CA GLY A 117 -16.99 -25.41 11.36
C GLY A 117 -16.69 -24.15 10.56
N LEU A 118 -17.18 -22.97 10.97
CA LEU A 118 -16.83 -21.70 10.32
C LEU A 118 -15.63 -21.03 11.00
N TYR A 119 -14.62 -20.70 10.21
CA TYR A 119 -13.42 -19.96 10.61
C TYR A 119 -13.28 -18.69 9.76
N LEU A 120 -12.81 -17.62 10.39
CA LEU A 120 -12.46 -16.36 9.75
C LEU A 120 -10.94 -16.24 9.63
N CYS A 121 -10.49 -15.64 8.53
CA CYS A 121 -9.09 -15.32 8.28
C CYS A 121 -9.06 -14.00 7.48
N THR A 122 -9.08 -12.88 8.20
CA THR A 122 -9.29 -11.54 7.62
C THR A 122 -8.62 -10.45 8.47
N GLY A 123 -8.73 -9.18 8.06
CA GLY A 123 -8.26 -8.04 8.88
C GLY A 123 -6.74 -7.89 8.94
N PHE A 124 -6.03 -8.33 7.90
CA PHE A 124 -4.57 -8.32 7.86
C PHE A 124 -3.92 -6.93 7.88
N SER A 125 -4.70 -5.84 7.87
CA SER A 125 -4.22 -4.48 8.12
C SER A 125 -3.03 -4.07 7.25
N GLY A 126 -3.07 -4.39 5.95
CA GLY A 126 -2.00 -4.09 4.99
C GLY A 126 -0.79 -5.03 5.01
N HIS A 127 -0.82 -6.13 5.78
CA HIS A 127 0.32 -7.03 6.00
C HIS A 127 0.12 -8.47 5.49
N GLY A 128 -1.01 -8.78 4.84
CA GLY A 128 -1.40 -10.16 4.50
C GLY A 128 -0.66 -10.83 3.34
N PHE A 129 0.30 -10.17 2.70
CA PHE A 129 1.06 -10.70 1.55
C PHE A 129 2.51 -11.08 1.89
N LYS A 130 3.03 -10.62 3.03
CA LYS A 130 4.46 -10.73 3.41
C LYS A 130 4.77 -12.08 4.04
#